data_AF-A0A2G5CYU9-F1
#
_entry.id   AF-A0A2G5CYU9-F1
#
_cell.length_a   1.000
_cell.length_b   1.000
_cell.length_c   1.000
_cell.angle_alpha   90.00
_cell.angle_beta   90.00
_cell.angle_gamma   90.00
#
_symmetry.space_group_name_H-M   'P 1'
#
loop_
_entity.id
_entity.type
_entity.pdbx_description
1 polymer ?
#
loop_
_entity_poly.entity_id
_entity_poly.type
_entity_poly.pdbx_seq_one_letter_code
_entity_poly.pdbx_strand_id
1 'polypeptide(L)'
;MDSEAQRGSNPAAMLSALVSKREKLQEELRNIEKQVYELETSYLQDSSQCGNVLKGFEGFLSSSKSTANLKRSRKFQPEDRLFSLSSVTSPAVEEHMVGRDGQILVKVG
;
A
#
# COMPACT_ATOMS: atom_id res chain seq x y z
N MET A 1 -31.67 -39.26 29.53
CA MET A 1 -30.60 -39.21 28.51
C MET A 1 -30.68 -37.85 27.85
N ASP A 2 -29.98 -36.89 28.49
CA ASP A 2 -29.10 -35.90 27.89
C ASP A 2 -29.66 -34.82 26.94
N SER A 3 -30.16 -33.77 27.60
CA SER A 3 -29.69 -32.38 27.46
C SER A 3 -29.68 -31.74 26.07
N GLU A 4 -30.86 -31.31 25.61
CA GLU A 4 -31.02 -30.10 24.79
C GLU A 4 -30.73 -28.85 25.65
N ALA A 5 -29.48 -28.69 26.09
CA ALA A 5 -29.03 -27.47 26.74
C ALA A 5 -28.62 -26.48 25.63
N GLN A 6 -29.58 -25.64 25.24
CA GLN A 6 -29.39 -24.24 24.89
C GLN A 6 -28.01 -23.91 24.29
N ARG A 7 -27.85 -23.98 22.96
CA ARG A 7 -26.84 -23.19 22.24
C ARG A 7 -27.21 -21.69 22.34
N GLY A 8 -27.25 -21.16 23.55
CA GLY A 8 -27.20 -19.74 23.79
C GLY A 8 -25.75 -19.31 23.61
N SER A 9 -25.35 -19.01 22.36
CA SER A 9 -24.09 -18.31 22.11
C SER A 9 -24.12 -17.05 22.98
N ASN A 10 -23.26 -17.00 24.01
CA ASN A 10 -23.17 -15.82 24.86
C ASN A 10 -22.80 -14.64 23.95
N PRO A 11 -23.70 -13.64 23.76
CA PRO A 11 -23.47 -12.56 22.81
C PRO A 11 -22.20 -11.78 23.15
N ALA A 12 -21.84 -11.69 24.43
CA ALA A 12 -20.59 -11.05 24.86
C ALA A 12 -19.35 -11.84 24.41
N ALA A 13 -19.38 -13.18 24.48
CA ALA A 13 -18.27 -14.02 24.02
C ALA A 13 -18.12 -13.95 22.49
N MET A 14 -19.23 -13.96 21.75
CA MET A 14 -19.23 -13.80 20.30
C MET A 14 -18.71 -12.42 19.88
N LEU A 15 -19.15 -11.35 20.57
CA LEU A 15 -18.64 -10.00 20.34
C LEU A 15 -17.14 -9.91 20.60
N SER A 16 -16.64 -10.46 21.70
CA SER A 16 -15.21 -10.51 22.00
C SER A 16 -14.42 -11.22 20.90
N ALA A 17 -14.90 -12.36 20.41
CA ALA A 17 -14.24 -13.08 19.32
C ALA A 17 -14.21 -12.27 18.02
N LEU A 18 -15.29 -11.54 17.70
CA LEU A 18 -15.35 -10.67 16.52
C LEU A 18 -14.39 -9.49 16.65
N VAL A 19 -14.29 -8.87 17.83
CA VAL A 19 -13.33 -7.77 18.08
C VAL A 19 -11.90 -8.26 17.95
N SER A 20 -11.54 -9.39 18.57
CA SER A 20 -10.19 -9.97 18.41
C SER A 20 -9.87 -10.34 16.97
N LYS A 21 -10.86 -10.84 16.21
CA LYS A 21 -10.69 -11.12 14.78
C LYS A 21 -10.45 -9.83 13.99
N ARG A 22 -11.20 -8.76 14.28
CA ARG A 22 -11.01 -7.45 13.65
C ARG A 22 -9.60 -6.92 13.91
N GLU A 23 -9.13 -6.98 15.15
CA GLU A 23 -7.78 -6.53 15.54
C GLU A 23 -6.70 -7.31 14.80
N LYS A 24 -6.84 -8.64 14.71
CA LYS A 24 -5.90 -9.48 13.95
C LYS A 24 -5.86 -9.11 12.47
N LEU A 25 -7.01 -8.89 11.84
CA LEU A 25 -7.08 -8.49 10.43
C LEU A 25 -6.49 -7.09 10.21
N GLN A 26 -6.69 -6.16 11.14
CA GLN A 26 -6.08 -4.83 11.09
C GLN A 26 -4.55 -4.91 11.19
N GLU A 27 -4.03 -5.79 12.04
CA GLU A 27 -2.59 -6.04 12.15
C GLU A 27 -2.02 -6.69 10.87
N GLU A 28 -2.69 -7.70 10.33
CA GLU A 28 -2.29 -8.33 9.07
C GLU A 28 -2.29 -7.31 7.91
N LEU A 29 -3.31 -6.46 7.82
CA LEU A 29 -3.37 -5.39 6.82
C LEU A 29 -2.17 -4.43 6.96
N ARG A 30 -1.88 -3.98 8.17
CA ARG A 30 -0.74 -3.09 8.46
C ARG A 30 0.59 -3.71 8.01
N ASN A 31 0.76 -5.00 8.25
CA ASN A 31 1.95 -5.74 7.85
C ASN A 31 2.09 -5.90 6.33
N ILE A 32 0.97 -6.09 5.62
CA ILE A 32 0.97 -6.15 4.16
C ILE A 32 1.27 -4.78 3.56
N GLU A 33 0.63 -3.71 4.04
CA GLU A 33 0.86 -2.34 3.56
C GLU A 33 2.32 -1.92 3.73
N LYS A 34 2.92 -2.26 4.87
CA LYS A 34 4.36 -2.04 5.11
C LYS A 34 5.23 -2.78 4.10
N GLN A 35 4.94 -4.06 3.83
CA GLN A 35 5.69 -4.85 2.85
C GLN A 35 5.57 -4.26 1.44
N VAL A 36 4.36 -3.86 1.02
CA VAL A 36 4.17 -3.21 -0.29
C VAL A 36 5.01 -1.94 -0.39
N TYR A 37 5.00 -1.11 0.66
CA TYR A 37 5.79 0.12 0.71
C TYR A 37 7.30 -0.12 0.59
N GLU A 38 7.84 -1.10 1.32
CA GLU A 38 9.26 -1.45 1.28
C GLU A 38 9.66 -2.00 -0.10
N LEU A 39 8.85 -2.92 -0.66
CA LEU A 39 9.08 -3.52 -1.97
C LEU A 39 9.01 -2.48 -3.10
N GLU A 40 8.02 -1.58 -3.05
CA GLU A 40 7.94 -0.46 -4.01
C GLU A 40 9.17 0.43 -3.94
N THR A 41 9.65 0.72 -2.73
CA THR A 41 10.86 1.55 -2.54
C THR A 41 12.06 0.93 -3.23
N SER A 42 12.30 -0.37 -3.02
CA SER A 42 13.38 -1.10 -3.72
C SER A 42 13.17 -1.08 -5.22
N TYR A 43 11.96 -1.44 -5.69
CA TYR A 43 11.66 -1.51 -7.12
C TYR A 43 11.89 -0.19 -7.86
N LEU A 44 11.42 0.93 -7.29
CA LEU A 44 11.52 2.25 -7.93
C LEU A 44 12.94 2.83 -7.88
N GLN A 45 13.73 2.48 -6.85
CA GLN A 45 15.16 2.83 -6.80
C GLN A 45 15.97 2.09 -7.86
N ASP A 46 15.79 0.76 -7.93
CA ASP A 46 16.57 -0.13 -8.81
C ASP A 46 16.20 0.04 -10.30
N SER A 47 14.93 0.30 -10.61
CA SER A 47 14.43 0.41 -11.99
C SER A 47 14.64 1.78 -12.65
N SER A 48 15.24 2.73 -11.93
CA SER A 48 15.40 4.12 -12.38
C SER A 48 16.22 4.30 -13.67
N GLN A 49 17.06 3.31 -14.02
CA GLN A 49 17.99 3.38 -15.15
C GLN A 49 17.47 2.70 -16.44
N CYS A 50 16.60 1.69 -16.31
CA CYS A 50 16.17 0.84 -17.44
C CYS A 50 14.67 0.98 -17.79
N GLY A 51 13.95 1.88 -17.11
CA GLY A 51 12.50 2.00 -17.22
C GLY A 51 11.77 1.10 -16.21
N ASN A 52 10.50 1.37 -15.98
CA ASN A 52 9.68 0.66 -15.00
C ASN A 52 8.22 0.57 -15.43
N VAL A 53 7.41 -0.22 -14.72
CA VAL A 53 5.98 -0.44 -15.06
C VAL A 53 5.18 0.87 -15.12
N LEU A 54 5.59 1.92 -14.42
CA LEU A 54 4.88 3.20 -14.38
C LEU A 54 5.25 4.12 -15.55
N LYS A 55 6.52 4.11 -15.97
CA LYS A 55 7.08 5.03 -16.97
C LYS A 55 7.34 4.36 -18.33
N GLY A 56 7.20 3.04 -18.40
CA GLY A 56 7.49 2.23 -19.57
C GLY A 56 8.98 1.85 -19.69
N PHE A 57 9.26 0.92 -20.61
CA PHE A 57 10.60 0.39 -20.88
C PHE A 57 11.18 0.86 -22.22
N GLU A 58 10.62 1.92 -22.80
CA GLU A 58 11.05 2.46 -24.10
C GLU A 58 12.54 2.84 -24.14
N GLY A 59 13.09 3.32 -23.02
CA GLY A 59 14.52 3.63 -22.89
C GLY A 59 15.44 2.41 -23.03
N PHE A 60 14.96 1.21 -22.67
CA PHE A 60 15.68 -0.04 -22.86
C PHE A 60 15.64 -0.49 -24.33
N LEU A 61 14.51 -0.30 -25.01
CA LEU A 61 14.32 -0.68 -26.41
C LEU A 61 14.97 0.30 -27.39
N SER A 62 15.14 1.58 -27.01
CA SER A 62 15.65 2.65 -27.87
C SER A 62 17.18 2.67 -28.03
N SER A 63 17.92 1.69 -27.48
CA SER A 63 19.37 1.56 -27.65
C SER A 63 19.84 1.60 -29.13
N SER A 64 18.94 1.36 -30.09
CA SER A 64 19.30 1.30 -31.51
C SER A 64 19.08 2.57 -32.36
N LYS A 65 18.20 3.54 -32.04
CA LYS A 65 18.08 4.78 -32.85
C LYS A 65 17.19 5.83 -32.18
N SER A 66 17.81 6.96 -31.84
CA SER A 66 17.23 8.31 -31.73
C SER A 66 15.84 8.43 -31.08
N THR A 67 15.80 8.78 -29.79
CA THR A 67 14.68 9.57 -29.26
C THR A 67 15.18 10.63 -28.26
N ALA A 68 15.11 11.88 -28.71
CA ALA A 68 15.43 13.11 -27.96
C ALA A 68 14.47 13.41 -26.78
N ASN A 69 13.80 12.38 -26.22
CA ASN A 69 12.79 12.51 -25.16
C ASN A 69 13.23 11.98 -23.79
N LEU A 70 14.51 11.64 -23.60
CA LEU A 70 15.12 11.35 -22.28
C LEU A 70 15.20 12.59 -21.36
N LYS A 71 14.41 13.64 -21.64
CA LYS A 71 14.30 14.80 -20.76
C LYS A 71 13.38 14.43 -19.60
N ARG A 72 14.04 14.10 -18.49
CA ARG A 72 13.51 13.85 -17.14
C ARG A 72 13.29 12.37 -16.83
N SER A 73 14.38 11.61 -16.74
CA SER A 73 14.54 10.71 -15.59
C SER A 73 14.41 11.59 -14.34
N ARG A 74 13.17 11.78 -13.90
CA ARG A 74 12.83 12.52 -12.70
C ARG A 74 13.11 11.56 -11.55
N LYS A 75 13.83 12.05 -10.53
CA LYS A 75 14.02 11.34 -9.26
C LYS A 75 12.66 10.82 -8.80
N PHE A 76 12.66 9.62 -8.24
CA PHE A 76 11.50 8.99 -7.62
C PHE A 76 10.75 10.03 -6.77
N GLN A 77 9.46 10.22 -7.06
CA GLN A 77 8.59 11.11 -6.29
C GLN A 77 7.63 10.29 -5.44
N PRO A 78 7.17 10.78 -4.27
CA PRO A 78 6.19 10.09 -3.45
C PRO A 78 4.91 9.69 -4.21
N GLU A 79 4.51 10.49 -5.20
CA GLU A 79 3.37 10.22 -6.09
C GLU A 79 3.56 8.98 -6.98
N ASP A 80 4.81 8.54 -7.23
CA ASP A 80 5.11 7.36 -8.03
C ASP A 80 4.79 6.04 -7.28
N ARG A 81 4.42 6.08 -5.98
CA ARG A 81 4.08 4.89 -5.16
C ARG A 81 2.66 4.37 -5.39
N LEU A 82 2.30 4.03 -6.63
CA LEU A 82 0.92 3.71 -7.02
C LEU A 82 0.30 2.55 -6.21
N PHE A 83 1.06 1.50 -5.89
CA PHE A 83 0.57 0.36 -5.12
C PHE A 83 0.35 0.74 -3.65
N SER A 84 1.27 1.48 -3.02
CA SER A 84 1.05 1.97 -1.66
C SER A 84 -0.10 2.98 -1.59
N LEU A 85 -0.25 3.85 -2.58
CA LEU A 85 -1.33 4.85 -2.67
C LEU A 85 -2.69 4.24 -3.02
N SER A 86 -2.73 2.96 -3.43
CA SER A 86 -4.00 2.24 -3.62
C SER A 86 -4.73 1.93 -2.30
N SER A 87 -4.02 2.04 -1.16
CA SER A 87 -4.63 1.95 0.17
C SER A 87 -4.52 3.28 0.93
N VAL A 88 -5.67 3.79 1.36
CA VAL A 88 -5.75 5.02 2.16
C VAL A 88 -5.16 4.87 3.57
N THR A 89 -4.95 3.63 4.04
CA THR A 89 -4.34 3.36 5.34
C THR A 89 -2.83 3.18 5.29
N SER A 90 -2.24 3.12 4.09
CA SER A 90 -0.82 2.86 3.85
C SER A 90 0.12 3.96 4.35
N PRO A 91 1.36 3.63 4.75
CA PRO A 91 2.39 4.61 5.12
C PRO A 91 2.70 5.66 4.05
N ALA A 92 2.58 5.32 2.76
CA ALA A 92 2.87 6.26 1.67
C ALA A 92 1.93 7.47 1.64
N VAL A 93 0.72 7.32 2.20
CA VAL A 93 -0.27 8.41 2.24
C VAL A 93 0.27 9.56 3.08
N GLU A 94 0.91 9.27 4.21
CA GLU A 94 1.53 10.30 5.06
C GLU A 94 2.70 10.99 4.36
N GLU A 95 3.59 10.24 3.69
CA GLU A 95 4.71 10.80 2.91
C GLU A 95 4.22 11.71 1.76
N HIS A 96 3.19 11.27 1.02
CA HIS A 96 2.59 12.05 -0.06
C HIS A 96 1.85 13.31 0.45
N MET A 97 1.22 13.25 1.62
CA MET A 97 0.54 14.40 2.22
C MET A 97 1.51 15.44 2.79
N VAL A 98 2.66 15.02 3.32
CA VAL A 98 3.72 15.95 3.78
C VAL A 98 4.32 16.73 2.59
N GLY A 99 4.26 16.18 1.38
CA GLY A 99 4.69 16.88 0.15
C GLY A 99 3.65 17.83 -0.47
N ARG A 100 2.37 17.78 -0.04
CA ARG A 100 1.26 18.58 -0.57
C ARG A 100 0.49 19.19 0.60
N ASP A 101 0.87 20.39 1.00
CA ASP A 101 0.23 21.16 2.07
C ASP A 101 -1.31 21.01 2.13
N GLY A 102 -1.83 20.54 3.27
CA GLY A 102 -3.09 21.08 3.82
C GLY A 102 -4.38 20.26 3.84
N GLN A 103 -4.42 18.95 3.55
CA GLN A 103 -5.66 18.18 3.73
C GLN A 103 -5.47 17.00 4.69
N ILE A 104 -5.64 17.26 5.98
CA ILE A 104 -5.72 16.22 7.02
C ILE A 104 -7.03 15.43 6.80
N LEU A 105 -6.94 14.26 6.18
CA LEU A 105 -8.03 13.29 6.22
C LEU A 105 -7.98 12.60 7.58
N VAL A 106 -8.97 12.93 8.42
CA VAL A 106 -9.17 12.35 9.74
C VAL A 106 -9.21 10.83 9.60
N LYS A 107 -8.23 10.13 10.18
CA LYS A 107 -8.25 8.67 10.31
C LYS A 107 -9.43 8.35 11.23
N VAL A 108 -10.59 8.02 10.64
CA VAL A 108 -11.74 7.55 11.41
C VAL A 108 -11.33 6.21 12.01
N GLY A 109 -11.22 6.20 13.34
CA GLY A 109 -10.79 5.06 14.15
C GLY A 109 -11.76 3.90 14.16
#